data_AF-A0A9L0STG7-F1
#
_entry.id   AF-A0A9L0STG7-F1
#
_cell.length_a   1.000
_cell.length_b   1.000
_cell.length_c   1.000
_cell.angle_alpha   90.00
_cell.angle_beta   90.00
_cell.angle_gamma   90.00
#
_symmetry.space_group_name_H-M   'P 1'
#
loop_
_entity.id
_entity.type
_entity.pdbx_description
1 polymer ?
#
loop_
_entity_poly.entity_id
_entity_poly.type
_entity_poly.pdbx_seq_one_letter_code
_entity_poly.pdbx_strand_id
1 'polypeptide(L)'
;MHPAFSVLSEPLPLTPESLDVSINSAQRCLHLQWRVHSLAYHQELKMVFQIEISRINTSNVIWVDYYSTTVKWNQVLHWSWESELPLECATHFVRIRSRVDDARVPEPRFWSNWSSWKEVNEQNSLGHKASSVFPVDKLVEEGSNVTICYISRSHQNNVSCYLDGVRMHVEQLDPNVSAFHVNNVAFVRETGTNIFCEMDPKDDAGTVLFVSKVLEEPKDFSCETQDFKTLHCTWDPGSDTSLVRKQPYQSYTLFESFSGEKRLCEHKNWCDWQIAQDSQEMYNFTLVAENYLRKRSVNILFNLTHRD
;
A
#
# COMPACT_ATOMS: atom_id res chain seq x y z
N MET A 1 -43.19 20.23 48.30
CA MET A 1 -41.74 20.13 48.02
C MET A 1 -41.57 19.08 46.94
N HIS A 2 -41.34 19.48 45.69
CA HIS A 2 -41.17 18.54 44.57
C HIS A 2 -39.69 18.50 44.17
N PRO A 3 -39.12 17.32 43.87
CA PRO A 3 -37.81 17.25 43.25
C PRO A 3 -37.93 17.74 41.80
N ALA A 4 -37.10 18.69 41.40
CA ALA A 4 -36.97 19.06 40.00
C ALA A 4 -36.27 17.91 39.26
N PHE A 5 -36.90 17.34 38.23
CA PHE A 5 -36.20 16.48 37.29
C PHE A 5 -35.19 17.33 36.54
N SER A 6 -33.90 17.02 36.72
CA SER A 6 -32.86 17.53 35.83
C SER A 6 -33.09 16.94 34.45
N VAL A 7 -33.52 17.78 33.50
CA VAL A 7 -33.58 17.39 32.08
C VAL A 7 -32.15 17.03 31.67
N LEU A 8 -31.93 15.76 31.33
CA LEU A 8 -30.67 15.34 30.71
C LEU A 8 -30.59 16.04 29.36
N SER A 9 -29.58 16.90 29.20
CA SER A 9 -29.30 17.55 27.92
C SER A 9 -29.17 16.50 26.83
N GLU A 10 -29.77 16.78 25.68
CA GLU A 10 -29.73 15.91 24.51
C GLU A 10 -28.26 15.57 24.16
N PRO A 11 -27.89 14.29 23.94
CA PRO A 11 -26.50 13.92 23.70
C PRO A 11 -25.97 14.59 22.43
N LEU A 12 -25.15 15.64 22.61
CA LEU A 12 -24.57 16.38 21.50
C LEU A 12 -23.83 15.42 20.56
N PRO A 13 -24.18 15.37 19.26
CA PRO A 13 -23.53 14.46 18.33
C PRO A 13 -22.04 14.82 18.23
N LEU A 14 -21.18 13.88 18.62
CA LEU A 14 -19.72 14.00 18.72
C LEU A 14 -19.05 14.10 17.34
N THR A 15 -19.41 15.15 16.61
CA THR A 15 -19.03 15.38 15.22
C THR A 15 -17.51 15.46 15.10
N PRO A 16 -16.88 14.77 14.13
CA PRO A 16 -15.44 14.85 13.92
C PRO A 16 -15.00 16.27 13.53
N GLU A 17 -13.93 16.73 14.15
CA GLU A 17 -13.37 18.07 13.96
C GLU A 17 -11.88 18.02 13.63
N SER A 18 -11.33 19.17 13.20
CA SER A 18 -9.93 19.30 12.77
C SER A 18 -9.51 18.23 11.75
N LEU A 19 -10.37 17.97 10.76
CA LEU A 19 -10.04 17.11 9.63
C LEU A 19 -8.82 17.67 8.89
N ASP A 20 -7.78 16.87 8.82
CA ASP A 20 -6.63 17.03 7.93
C ASP A 20 -6.58 15.87 6.95
N VAL A 21 -6.25 16.17 5.69
CA VAL A 21 -6.21 15.21 4.59
C VAL A 21 -4.92 15.45 3.81
N SER A 22 -4.08 14.43 3.79
CA SER A 22 -2.82 14.40 3.04
C SER A 22 -2.77 13.16 2.17
N ILE A 23 -1.98 13.19 1.09
CA ILE A 23 -1.83 12.06 0.18
C ILE A 23 -0.36 11.71 -0.06
N ASN A 24 -0.10 10.43 -0.27
CA ASN A 24 1.19 9.87 -0.59
C ASN A 24 1.11 9.16 -1.94
N SER A 25 1.34 9.90 -3.03
CA SER A 25 1.34 9.40 -4.41
C SER A 25 2.18 8.13 -4.61
N ALA A 26 3.37 8.06 -3.99
CA ALA A 26 4.28 6.93 -4.14
C ALA A 26 3.71 5.62 -3.56
N GLN A 27 2.83 5.72 -2.55
CA GLN A 27 2.08 4.59 -1.99
C GLN A 27 0.64 4.49 -2.54
N ARG A 28 0.18 5.48 -3.31
CA ARG A 28 -1.23 5.72 -3.69
C ARG A 28 -2.19 5.79 -2.48
N CYS A 29 -1.67 6.15 -1.32
CA CYS A 29 -2.44 6.23 -0.07
C CYS A 29 -2.96 7.64 0.18
N LEU A 30 -4.24 7.76 0.53
CA LEU A 30 -4.80 8.92 1.21
C LEU A 30 -4.76 8.69 2.72
N HIS A 31 -4.37 9.71 3.47
CA HIS A 31 -4.30 9.71 4.92
C HIS A 31 -5.26 10.76 5.48
N LEU A 32 -6.19 10.32 6.32
CA LEU A 32 -7.15 11.16 7.04
C LEU A 32 -6.76 11.23 8.52
N GLN A 33 -6.70 12.44 9.07
CA GLN A 33 -6.53 12.67 10.50
C GLN A 33 -7.68 13.53 11.05
N TRP A 34 -8.14 13.24 12.26
CA TRP A 34 -9.21 14.02 12.91
C TRP A 34 -9.14 13.93 14.44
N ARG A 35 -9.93 14.79 15.10
CA ARG A 35 -10.13 14.83 16.55
C ARG A 35 -11.64 14.79 16.89
N VAL A 36 -11.94 14.55 18.16
CA VAL A 36 -13.29 14.69 18.73
C VAL A 36 -13.15 15.49 20.04
N HIS A 37 -13.45 16.79 20.00
CA HIS A 37 -13.14 17.69 21.12
C HIS A 37 -14.17 17.65 22.26
N SER A 38 -15.41 17.24 22.00
CA SER A 38 -16.51 17.26 22.98
C SER A 38 -16.52 16.07 23.98
N LEU A 39 -15.43 15.31 24.08
CA LEU A 39 -15.21 14.31 25.13
C LEU A 39 -14.82 14.99 26.44
N ALA A 40 -15.28 14.49 27.58
CA ALA A 40 -14.83 14.95 28.89
C ALA A 40 -13.38 14.49 29.18
N TYR A 41 -12.70 15.18 30.10
CA TYR A 41 -11.35 14.81 30.54
C TYR A 41 -11.35 13.40 31.17
N HIS A 42 -10.34 12.58 30.84
CA HIS A 42 -10.29 11.13 31.11
C HIS A 42 -11.45 10.28 30.55
N GLN A 43 -12.34 10.82 29.72
CA GLN A 43 -13.36 10.01 29.05
C GLN A 43 -12.76 9.24 27.87
N GLU A 44 -13.14 7.97 27.78
CA GLU A 44 -12.94 7.13 26.61
C GLU A 44 -14.30 6.59 26.17
N LEU A 45 -14.63 6.62 24.87
CA LEU A 45 -15.85 6.06 24.30
C LEU A 45 -15.54 5.18 23.09
N LYS A 46 -16.26 4.07 22.95
CA LYS A 46 -16.36 3.38 21.66
C LYS A 46 -17.17 4.21 20.68
N MET A 47 -16.63 4.42 19.48
CA MET A 47 -17.28 5.17 18.41
C MET A 47 -17.06 4.47 17.07
N VAL A 48 -18.07 4.60 16.19
CA VAL A 48 -18.00 4.20 14.78
C VAL A 48 -17.97 5.47 13.95
N PHE A 49 -17.06 5.54 12.99
CA PHE A 49 -16.96 6.62 12.03
C PHE A 49 -17.36 6.10 10.65
N GLN A 50 -18.29 6.78 9.99
CA GLN A 50 -18.54 6.57 8.57
C GLN A 50 -17.69 7.58 7.80
N ILE A 51 -16.83 7.09 6.91
CA ILE A 51 -15.97 7.88 6.04
C ILE A 51 -16.47 7.73 4.61
N GLU A 52 -16.56 8.83 3.86
CA GLU A 52 -16.91 8.84 2.44
C GLU A 52 -15.82 9.55 1.65
N ILE A 53 -15.45 8.97 0.51
CA ILE A 53 -14.56 9.59 -0.48
C ILE A 53 -15.32 9.75 -1.79
N SER A 54 -15.31 10.97 -2.34
CA SER A 54 -15.76 11.27 -3.69
C SER A 54 -14.59 11.65 -4.60
N ARG A 55 -14.75 11.49 -5.91
CA ARG A 55 -13.72 11.76 -6.92
C ARG A 55 -14.24 12.68 -8.02
N ILE A 56 -13.42 13.62 -8.49
CA ILE A 56 -13.72 14.71 -9.44
C ILE A 56 -14.68 15.77 -8.86
N ASN A 57 -15.77 15.35 -8.23
CA ASN A 57 -16.72 16.23 -7.55
C ASN A 57 -17.33 15.54 -6.32
N THR A 58 -18.08 16.29 -5.51
CA THR A 58 -18.65 15.81 -4.23
C THR A 58 -19.95 15.02 -4.33
N SER A 59 -20.51 14.80 -5.54
CA SER A 59 -21.68 13.92 -5.74
C SER A 59 -21.29 12.51 -6.20
N ASN A 60 -20.09 12.35 -6.77
CA ASN A 60 -19.53 11.07 -7.20
C ASN A 60 -18.79 10.34 -6.06
N VAL A 61 -19.54 9.81 -5.09
CA VAL A 61 -19.01 8.99 -3.99
C VAL A 61 -18.52 7.65 -4.54
N ILE A 62 -17.21 7.39 -4.42
CA ILE A 62 -16.54 6.18 -4.91
C ILE A 62 -16.22 5.17 -3.82
N TRP A 63 -16.21 5.59 -2.55
CA TRP A 63 -15.86 4.73 -1.41
C TRP A 63 -16.63 5.14 -0.15
N VAL A 64 -17.05 4.15 0.63
CA VAL A 64 -17.70 4.31 1.94
C VAL A 64 -17.11 3.27 2.90
N ASP A 65 -16.61 3.69 4.06
CA ASP A 65 -16.03 2.81 5.08
C ASP A 65 -16.60 3.09 6.48
N TYR A 66 -16.51 2.10 7.38
CA TYR A 66 -17.01 2.12 8.75
C TYR A 66 -15.91 1.78 9.78
N TYR A 67 -15.06 2.75 10.07
CA TYR A 67 -13.96 2.58 11.02
C TYR A 67 -14.44 2.64 12.48
N SER A 68 -14.21 1.58 13.25
CA SER A 68 -14.67 1.44 14.64
C SER A 68 -13.49 1.44 15.63
N THR A 69 -13.50 2.31 16.64
CA THR A 69 -12.38 2.41 17.59
C THR A 69 -12.78 2.99 18.95
N THR A 70 -11.88 2.91 19.94
CA THR A 70 -12.04 3.59 21.24
C THR A 70 -11.34 4.94 21.19
N VAL A 71 -12.10 6.01 21.35
CA VAL A 71 -11.64 7.40 21.26
C VAL A 71 -11.41 7.94 22.66
N LYS A 72 -10.20 8.45 22.91
CA LYS A 72 -9.79 9.07 24.18
C LYS A 72 -9.82 10.61 24.06
N TRP A 73 -9.95 11.30 25.19
CA TRP A 73 -9.87 12.76 25.25
C TRP A 73 -8.62 13.31 24.51
N ASN A 74 -8.85 14.26 23.60
CA ASN A 74 -7.83 14.95 22.81
C ASN A 74 -6.87 14.04 21.99
N GLN A 75 -7.29 12.82 21.68
CA GLN A 75 -6.58 11.91 20.78
C GLN A 75 -6.67 12.39 19.31
N VAL A 76 -5.58 12.22 18.55
CA VAL A 76 -5.64 12.22 17.08
C VAL A 76 -5.98 10.81 16.62
N LEU A 77 -6.99 10.70 15.76
CA LEU A 77 -7.33 9.47 15.06
C LEU A 77 -6.77 9.53 13.65
N HIS A 78 -6.34 8.37 13.15
CA HIS A 78 -5.73 8.19 11.84
C HIS A 78 -6.46 7.07 11.09
N TRP A 79 -6.63 7.24 9.79
CA TRP A 79 -7.15 6.24 8.86
C TRP A 79 -6.51 6.44 7.48
N SER A 80 -6.48 5.41 6.66
CA SER A 80 -5.90 5.49 5.32
C SER A 80 -6.59 4.58 4.31
N TRP A 81 -6.63 5.03 3.05
CA TRP A 81 -7.21 4.32 1.92
C TRP A 81 -6.22 4.30 0.75
N GLU A 82 -5.97 3.12 0.17
CA GLU A 82 -5.21 3.00 -1.07
C GLU A 82 -6.15 3.17 -2.27
N SER A 83 -5.80 4.07 -3.19
CA SER A 83 -6.55 4.32 -4.41
C SER A 83 -6.11 3.40 -5.54
N GLU A 84 -7.08 2.77 -6.20
CA GLU A 84 -6.87 1.96 -7.41
C GLU A 84 -6.20 2.78 -8.53
N LEU A 85 -6.62 4.04 -8.68
CA LEU A 85 -5.98 5.05 -9.54
C LEU A 85 -4.82 5.75 -8.81
N PRO A 86 -3.76 6.18 -9.52
CA PRO A 86 -2.84 7.20 -9.01
C PRO A 86 -3.61 8.44 -8.55
N LEU A 87 -3.13 9.08 -7.48
CA LEU A 87 -3.89 10.15 -6.81
C LEU A 87 -3.83 11.49 -7.54
N GLU A 88 -2.89 11.64 -8.48
CA GLU A 88 -2.81 12.78 -9.41
C GLU A 88 -3.94 12.79 -10.43
N CYS A 89 -4.56 11.63 -10.70
CA CYS A 89 -5.53 11.45 -11.78
C CYS A 89 -6.89 12.10 -11.53
N ALA A 90 -7.16 12.58 -10.32
CA ALA A 90 -8.40 13.27 -9.99
C ALA A 90 -8.25 14.07 -8.69
N THR A 91 -9.04 15.12 -8.55
CA THR A 91 -9.35 15.69 -7.24
C THR A 91 -10.15 14.69 -6.41
N HIS A 92 -9.78 14.50 -5.14
CA HIS A 92 -10.54 13.69 -4.19
C HIS A 92 -11.13 14.57 -3.09
N PHE A 93 -12.33 14.21 -2.63
CA PHE A 93 -13.03 14.88 -1.55
C PHE A 93 -13.34 13.87 -0.44
N VAL A 94 -12.99 14.18 0.80
CA VAL A 94 -13.24 13.32 1.96
C VAL A 94 -14.21 13.99 2.92
N ARG A 95 -15.19 13.25 3.44
CA ARG A 95 -15.99 13.66 4.59
C ARG A 95 -16.17 12.50 5.58
N ILE A 96 -16.50 12.84 6.81
CA ILE A 96 -16.66 11.88 7.90
C ILE A 96 -17.84 12.30 8.80
N ARG A 97 -18.50 11.30 9.40
CA ARG A 97 -19.43 11.49 10.51
C ARG A 97 -19.24 10.39 11.54
N SER A 98 -19.71 10.60 12.77
CA SER A 98 -19.54 9.64 13.87
C SER A 98 -20.89 9.14 14.40
N ARG A 99 -20.86 7.99 15.05
CA ARG A 99 -21.88 7.48 15.96
C ARG A 99 -21.16 7.03 17.23
N VAL A 100 -21.72 7.33 18.39
CA VAL A 100 -21.27 6.61 19.60
C VAL A 100 -21.72 5.15 19.48
N ASP A 101 -20.91 4.22 19.96
CA ASP A 101 -21.28 2.81 20.03
C ASP A 101 -20.79 2.16 21.32
N ASP A 102 -21.08 2.85 22.42
CA ASP A 102 -20.65 2.49 23.76
C ASP A 102 -21.84 2.08 24.61
N ALA A 103 -21.77 0.90 25.24
CA ALA A 103 -22.83 0.37 26.09
C ALA A 103 -23.19 1.28 27.30
N ARG A 104 -22.30 2.22 27.66
CA ARG A 104 -22.56 3.24 28.69
C ARG A 104 -23.48 4.37 28.21
N VAL A 105 -23.72 4.49 26.91
CA VAL A 105 -24.61 5.51 26.32
C VAL A 105 -25.93 4.86 25.91
N PRO A 106 -27.07 5.33 26.47
CA PRO A 106 -28.40 4.85 26.10
C PRO A 106 -28.72 5.04 24.60
N GLU A 107 -29.63 4.21 24.10
CA GLU A 107 -30.28 4.44 22.81
C GLU A 107 -31.32 5.56 22.91
N PRO A 108 -31.62 6.30 21.82
CA PRO A 108 -31.10 6.12 20.45
C PRO A 108 -29.74 6.78 20.20
N ARG A 109 -28.77 6.00 19.68
CA ARG A 109 -27.46 6.52 19.24
C ARG A 109 -27.53 7.04 17.81
N PHE A 110 -27.85 8.31 17.65
CA PHE A 110 -27.90 8.96 16.33
C PHE A 110 -26.51 9.15 15.71
N TRP A 111 -26.47 9.17 14.38
CA TRP A 111 -25.31 9.66 13.62
C TRP A 111 -25.16 11.18 13.76
N SER A 112 -23.92 11.66 13.80
CA SER A 112 -23.62 13.08 13.71
C SER A 112 -23.97 13.64 12.33
N ASN A 113 -24.03 14.97 12.25
CA ASN A 113 -23.91 15.66 10.99
C ASN A 113 -22.59 15.26 10.30
N TRP A 114 -22.58 15.34 8.97
CA TRP A 114 -21.35 15.24 8.19
C TRP A 114 -20.43 16.43 8.47
N SER A 115 -19.13 16.18 8.47
CA SER A 115 -18.14 17.24 8.30
C SER A 115 -18.37 17.98 6.98
N SER A 116 -17.79 19.17 6.85
CA SER A 116 -17.51 19.72 5.52
C SER A 116 -16.66 18.72 4.70
N TRP A 117 -16.84 18.73 3.38
CA TRP A 117 -15.90 18.06 2.49
C TRP A 117 -14.51 18.71 2.61
N LYS A 118 -13.47 17.89 2.63
CA LYS A 118 -12.07 18.29 2.50
C LYS A 118 -11.56 17.85 1.13
N GLU A 119 -11.19 18.82 0.31
CA GLU A 119 -10.56 18.61 -1.00
C GLU A 119 -9.07 18.29 -0.82
N VAL A 120 -8.55 17.37 -1.64
CA VAL A 120 -7.12 17.16 -1.84
C VAL A 120 -6.85 16.94 -3.34
N ASN A 121 -5.83 17.64 -3.86
CA ASN A 121 -5.60 17.76 -5.30
C ASN A 121 -4.12 18.05 -5.64
N GLU A 122 -3.37 17.02 -6.01
CA GLU A 122 -1.98 17.12 -6.50
C GLU A 122 -1.87 17.57 -7.96
N GLN A 123 -2.97 17.72 -8.70
CA GLN A 123 -2.92 18.25 -10.08
C GLN A 123 -2.34 19.68 -10.12
N ASN A 124 -2.39 20.39 -9.00
CA ASN A 124 -1.78 21.71 -8.80
C ASN A 124 -0.23 21.69 -8.66
N SER A 125 0.39 20.56 -8.30
CA SER A 125 1.84 20.46 -8.10
C SER A 125 2.63 20.06 -9.36
N LEU A 126 1.93 19.70 -10.44
CA LEU A 126 2.47 19.14 -11.70
C LEU A 126 3.44 20.06 -12.49
N GLY A 127 3.72 21.27 -12.02
CA GLY A 127 4.65 22.20 -12.65
C GLY A 127 4.23 22.64 -14.05
N HIS A 128 5.16 23.15 -14.86
CA HIS A 128 4.88 23.82 -16.13
C HIS A 128 4.64 22.90 -17.35
N LYS A 129 4.62 21.57 -17.19
CA LYS A 129 4.45 20.65 -18.33
C LYS A 129 3.07 20.80 -18.99
N ALA A 130 3.02 20.62 -20.32
CA ALA A 130 1.78 20.62 -21.10
C ALA A 130 0.88 19.42 -20.76
N SER A 131 1.49 18.23 -20.64
CA SER A 131 0.87 17.02 -20.14
C SER A 131 1.79 16.21 -19.22
N SER A 132 1.26 15.17 -18.58
CA SER A 132 2.03 14.23 -17.74
C SER A 132 1.33 12.88 -17.63
N VAL A 133 2.11 11.81 -17.40
CA VAL A 133 1.63 10.43 -17.24
C VAL A 133 1.98 9.93 -15.83
N PHE A 134 1.00 9.34 -15.14
CA PHE A 134 1.14 8.80 -13.78
C PHE A 134 0.68 7.34 -13.68
N PRO A 135 1.26 6.53 -12.76
CA PRO A 135 2.31 6.90 -11.82
C PRO A 135 3.70 6.73 -12.45
N VAL A 136 4.63 7.62 -12.10
CA VAL A 136 5.96 7.67 -12.72
C VAL A 136 6.81 6.47 -12.30
N ASP A 137 7.43 5.82 -13.29
CA ASP A 137 8.37 4.71 -13.15
C ASP A 137 7.82 3.56 -12.29
N LYS A 138 6.55 3.17 -12.50
CA LYS A 138 5.86 2.19 -11.65
C LYS A 138 6.59 0.84 -11.65
N LEU A 139 6.84 0.30 -10.46
CA LEU A 139 7.27 -1.09 -10.27
C LEU A 139 6.05 -1.96 -9.92
N VAL A 140 5.89 -3.08 -10.62
CA VAL A 140 4.84 -4.09 -10.39
C VAL A 140 5.38 -5.50 -10.63
N GLU A 141 4.67 -6.52 -10.16
CA GLU A 141 4.96 -7.91 -10.48
C GLU A 141 4.29 -8.33 -11.80
N GLU A 142 4.89 -9.27 -12.51
CA GLU A 142 4.31 -9.96 -13.66
C GLU A 142 2.93 -10.56 -13.33
N GLY A 143 1.99 -10.43 -14.27
CA GLY A 143 0.57 -10.76 -14.07
C GLY A 143 -0.25 -9.67 -13.37
N SER A 144 0.35 -8.58 -12.89
CA SER A 144 -0.39 -7.46 -12.29
C SER A 144 -1.30 -6.74 -13.30
N ASN A 145 -2.39 -6.14 -12.80
CA ASN A 145 -3.15 -5.13 -13.53
C ASN A 145 -2.58 -3.74 -13.22
N VAL A 146 -2.50 -2.88 -14.24
CA VAL A 146 -1.89 -1.55 -14.19
C VAL A 146 -2.84 -0.53 -14.81
N THR A 147 -3.38 0.35 -13.97
CA THR A 147 -3.93 1.62 -14.42
C THR A 147 -2.85 2.70 -14.40
N ILE A 148 -2.79 3.49 -15.46
CA ILE A 148 -2.13 4.79 -15.54
C ILE A 148 -3.19 5.88 -15.77
N CYS A 149 -2.80 7.15 -15.69
CA CYS A 149 -3.53 8.22 -16.34
C CYS A 149 -2.62 9.19 -17.08
N TYR A 150 -3.19 9.82 -18.11
CA TYR A 150 -2.64 10.97 -18.81
C TYR A 150 -3.43 12.21 -18.38
N ILE A 151 -2.72 13.26 -17.98
CA ILE A 151 -3.27 14.55 -17.58
C ILE A 151 -2.78 15.59 -18.58
N SER A 152 -3.70 16.38 -19.14
CA SER A 152 -3.39 17.54 -19.99
C SER A 152 -3.73 18.86 -19.30
N ARG A 153 -3.06 19.94 -19.73
CA ARG A 153 -3.50 21.33 -19.47
C ARG A 153 -4.62 21.79 -20.41
N SER A 154 -4.87 21.07 -21.51
CA SER A 154 -5.93 21.37 -22.49
C SER A 154 -7.12 20.43 -22.32
N HIS A 155 -8.33 20.93 -22.57
CA HIS A 155 -9.54 20.10 -22.65
C HIS A 155 -9.59 19.41 -24.02
N GLN A 156 -8.93 18.26 -24.15
CA GLN A 156 -8.77 17.53 -25.41
C GLN A 156 -8.85 16.01 -25.18
N ASN A 157 -9.74 15.34 -25.92
CA ASN A 157 -10.22 13.98 -25.59
C ASN A 157 -9.56 12.86 -26.43
N ASN A 158 -8.54 13.18 -27.23
CA ASN A 158 -8.00 12.28 -28.27
C ASN A 158 -6.58 11.77 -27.98
N VAL A 159 -6.20 11.58 -26.71
CA VAL A 159 -4.93 10.94 -26.36
C VAL A 159 -4.97 9.44 -26.64
N SER A 160 -3.86 8.87 -27.10
CA SER A 160 -3.67 7.41 -27.24
C SER A 160 -2.35 6.96 -26.60
N CYS A 161 -2.45 6.15 -25.54
CA CYS A 161 -1.29 5.53 -24.91
C CYS A 161 -1.03 4.12 -25.44
N TYR A 162 0.24 3.73 -25.49
CA TYR A 162 0.75 2.44 -25.94
C TYR A 162 1.77 1.89 -24.93
N LEU A 163 1.73 0.58 -24.69
CA LEU A 163 2.75 -0.16 -23.95
C LEU A 163 3.35 -1.19 -24.91
N ASP A 164 4.67 -1.16 -25.11
CA ASP A 164 5.39 -2.04 -26.07
C ASP A 164 4.82 -2.01 -27.51
N GLY A 165 4.24 -0.87 -27.90
CA GLY A 165 3.55 -0.68 -29.19
C GLY A 165 2.08 -1.16 -29.22
N VAL A 166 1.60 -1.84 -28.18
CA VAL A 166 0.19 -2.25 -28.05
C VAL A 166 -0.63 -1.09 -27.48
N ARG A 167 -1.66 -0.66 -28.21
CA ARG A 167 -2.55 0.44 -27.79
C ARG A 167 -3.38 0.02 -26.57
N MET A 168 -3.40 0.89 -25.56
CA MET A 168 -4.05 0.64 -24.27
C MET A 168 -5.54 1.03 -24.33
N HIS A 169 -6.39 0.38 -23.51
CA HIS A 169 -7.80 0.76 -23.37
C HIS A 169 -7.91 2.07 -22.59
N VAL A 170 -8.72 3.02 -23.08
CA VAL A 170 -8.90 4.36 -22.48
C VAL A 170 -10.24 4.51 -21.76
N GLU A 171 -10.25 5.23 -20.64
CA GLU A 171 -11.43 5.71 -19.93
C GLU A 171 -11.28 7.23 -19.71
N GLN A 172 -12.28 8.03 -20.07
CA GLN A 172 -12.23 9.48 -19.80
C GLN A 172 -12.78 9.74 -18.39
N LEU A 173 -11.93 10.26 -17.49
CA LEU A 173 -12.32 10.57 -16.11
C LEU A 173 -12.92 11.98 -16.00
N ASP A 174 -12.27 12.97 -16.62
CA ASP A 174 -12.77 14.33 -16.76
C ASP A 174 -12.20 14.97 -18.04
N PRO A 175 -12.66 16.16 -18.50
CA PRO A 175 -12.29 16.72 -19.80
C PRO A 175 -10.79 16.98 -20.05
N ASN A 176 -9.94 16.87 -19.03
CA ASN A 176 -8.48 16.98 -19.15
C ASN A 176 -7.71 15.76 -18.57
N VAL A 177 -8.39 14.70 -18.13
CA VAL A 177 -7.76 13.46 -17.62
C VAL A 177 -8.38 12.21 -18.21
N SER A 178 -7.52 11.33 -18.73
CA SER A 178 -7.89 10.03 -19.27
C SER A 178 -7.09 8.93 -18.56
N ALA A 179 -7.78 7.95 -17.96
CA ALA A 179 -7.16 6.73 -17.46
C ALA A 179 -6.91 5.74 -18.61
N PHE A 180 -5.89 4.90 -18.44
CA PHE A 180 -5.65 3.79 -19.36
C PHE A 180 -5.29 2.53 -18.57
N HIS A 181 -5.78 1.38 -19.03
CA HIS A 181 -5.69 0.12 -18.29
C HIS A 181 -4.97 -0.94 -19.11
N VAL A 182 -4.08 -1.68 -18.44
CA VAL A 182 -3.47 -2.93 -18.93
C VAL A 182 -3.70 -4.00 -17.88
N ASN A 183 -4.19 -5.17 -18.30
CA ASN A 183 -4.38 -6.32 -17.42
C ASN A 183 -3.31 -7.38 -17.71
N ASN A 184 -2.90 -8.12 -16.68
CA ASN A 184 -1.91 -9.20 -16.79
C ASN A 184 -0.62 -8.79 -17.53
N VAL A 185 0.10 -7.78 -17.00
CA VAL A 185 1.33 -7.28 -17.63
C VAL A 185 2.45 -8.31 -17.59
N ALA A 186 3.11 -8.54 -18.73
CA ALA A 186 4.20 -9.51 -18.86
C ALA A 186 5.59 -8.88 -18.60
N PHE A 187 6.55 -9.69 -18.16
CA PHE A 187 7.96 -9.32 -18.19
C PHE A 187 8.46 -9.27 -19.64
N VAL A 188 8.99 -8.11 -20.05
CA VAL A 188 9.57 -7.92 -21.39
C VAL A 188 11.09 -7.74 -21.33
N ARG A 189 11.58 -6.89 -20.42
CA ARG A 189 13.00 -6.49 -20.36
C ARG A 189 13.37 -5.90 -19.00
N GLU A 190 14.60 -6.15 -18.56
CA GLU A 190 15.12 -5.69 -17.26
C GLU A 190 15.23 -4.15 -17.14
N THR A 191 15.28 -3.43 -18.27
CA THR A 191 15.32 -1.97 -18.32
C THR A 191 13.96 -1.30 -18.07
N GLY A 192 12.90 -2.09 -17.90
CA GLY A 192 11.52 -1.61 -17.97
C GLY A 192 11.07 -1.31 -19.41
N THR A 193 9.77 -1.15 -19.59
CA THR A 193 9.10 -0.98 -20.89
C THR A 193 8.43 0.39 -20.96
N ASN A 194 8.69 1.14 -22.04
CA ASN A 194 8.13 2.47 -22.19
C ASN A 194 6.60 2.42 -22.38
N ILE A 195 5.90 3.23 -21.60
CA ILE A 195 4.54 3.71 -21.87
C ILE A 195 4.69 5.05 -22.58
N PHE A 196 4.10 5.17 -23.76
CA PHE A 196 4.14 6.38 -24.58
C PHE A 196 2.72 6.81 -24.96
N CYS A 197 2.41 8.09 -24.82
CA CYS A 197 1.10 8.68 -25.04
C CYS A 197 1.19 9.82 -26.05
N GLU A 198 0.48 9.66 -27.16
CA GLU A 198 0.40 10.62 -28.27
C GLU A 198 -0.88 11.46 -28.16
N MET A 199 -0.78 12.78 -28.38
CA MET A 199 -1.90 13.71 -28.53
C MET A 199 -1.71 14.58 -29.78
N ASP A 200 -2.80 14.95 -30.46
CA ASP A 200 -2.80 15.82 -31.64
C ASP A 200 -3.54 17.15 -31.32
N PRO A 201 -2.93 18.34 -31.49
CA PRO A 201 -1.58 18.60 -31.99
C PRO A 201 -0.47 18.10 -31.04
N LYS A 202 0.61 17.58 -31.63
CA LYS A 202 1.73 16.89 -30.96
C LYS A 202 2.10 17.44 -29.57
N ASP A 203 1.63 16.74 -28.54
CA ASP A 203 2.19 16.73 -27.21
C ASP A 203 2.47 15.27 -26.82
N ASP A 204 3.72 14.98 -26.49
CA ASP A 204 4.26 13.62 -26.37
C ASP A 204 4.67 13.38 -24.90
N ALA A 205 3.96 12.50 -24.19
CA ALA A 205 4.24 12.19 -22.79
C ALA A 205 4.43 10.68 -22.56
N GLY A 206 5.10 10.30 -21.47
CA GLY A 206 5.35 8.89 -21.18
C GLY A 206 6.05 8.65 -19.84
N THR A 207 6.21 7.38 -19.51
CA THR A 207 6.93 6.88 -18.33
C THR A 207 7.37 5.43 -18.56
N VAL A 208 8.17 4.85 -17.66
CA VAL A 208 8.62 3.46 -17.78
C VAL A 208 7.81 2.55 -16.85
N LEU A 209 7.20 1.48 -17.38
CA LEU A 209 6.65 0.41 -16.57
C LEU A 209 7.74 -0.63 -16.29
N PHE A 210 8.09 -0.78 -15.02
CA PHE A 210 9.00 -1.83 -14.55
C PHE A 210 8.18 -3.03 -14.09
N VAL A 211 8.25 -4.13 -14.84
CA VAL A 211 7.63 -5.41 -14.47
C VAL A 211 8.73 -6.33 -13.96
N SER A 212 8.63 -6.75 -12.70
CA SER A 212 9.48 -7.78 -12.09
C SER A 212 8.86 -9.15 -12.36
N LYS A 213 9.69 -10.18 -12.60
CA LYS A 213 9.23 -11.57 -12.50
C LYS A 213 8.72 -11.86 -11.09
N VAL A 214 7.82 -12.84 -11.00
CA VAL A 214 7.27 -13.31 -9.71
C VAL A 214 8.40 -13.82 -8.81
N LEU A 215 8.41 -13.42 -7.54
CA LEU A 215 9.35 -13.99 -6.58
C LEU A 215 8.89 -15.41 -6.20
N GLU A 216 9.61 -16.40 -6.74
CA GLU A 216 9.47 -17.81 -6.45
C GLU A 216 9.90 -18.13 -5.00
N GLU A 217 9.39 -19.23 -4.45
CA GLU A 217 9.89 -19.78 -3.19
C GLU A 217 11.20 -20.53 -3.46
N PRO A 218 12.26 -20.37 -2.62
CA PRO A 218 13.53 -21.05 -2.84
C PRO A 218 13.34 -22.57 -2.82
N LYS A 219 13.86 -23.26 -3.85
CA LYS A 219 13.71 -24.72 -4.00
C LYS A 219 14.96 -25.44 -3.51
N ASP A 220 14.80 -26.73 -3.24
CA ASP A 220 15.89 -27.64 -2.85
C ASP A 220 16.74 -27.12 -1.68
N PHE A 221 16.12 -26.33 -0.80
CA PHE A 221 16.76 -25.74 0.37
C PHE A 221 17.23 -26.82 1.34
N SER A 222 18.53 -26.86 1.57
CA SER A 222 19.23 -27.89 2.33
C SER A 222 20.42 -27.29 3.08
N CYS A 223 20.89 -27.97 4.13
CA CYS A 223 22.13 -27.64 4.83
C CYS A 223 22.92 -28.93 5.10
N GLU A 224 24.23 -28.88 4.93
CA GLU A 224 25.15 -29.99 5.27
C GLU A 224 26.32 -29.49 6.14
N THR A 225 27.02 -30.39 6.82
CA THR A 225 28.32 -30.08 7.45
C THR A 225 29.30 -31.24 7.27
N GLN A 226 30.57 -30.90 7.07
CA GLN A 226 31.67 -31.86 6.94
C GLN A 226 32.66 -31.78 8.11
N ASP A 227 32.63 -30.70 8.89
CA ASP A 227 33.59 -30.40 9.96
C ASP A 227 32.98 -30.21 11.35
N PHE A 228 31.63 -30.25 11.45
CA PHE A 228 30.85 -30.00 12.67
C PHE A 228 31.10 -28.61 13.31
N LYS A 229 31.51 -27.61 12.51
CA LYS A 229 31.66 -26.20 12.93
C LYS A 229 30.94 -25.25 11.99
N THR A 230 30.91 -25.55 10.70
CA THR A 230 30.20 -24.77 9.68
C THR A 230 29.12 -25.63 9.05
N LEU A 231 27.90 -25.11 9.02
CA LEU A 231 26.81 -25.62 8.21
C LEU A 231 26.81 -24.85 6.89
N HIS A 232 26.95 -25.53 5.77
CA HIS A 232 26.84 -24.95 4.44
C HIS A 232 25.42 -25.17 3.94
N CYS A 233 24.63 -24.10 3.85
CA CYS A 233 23.25 -24.15 3.39
C CYS A 233 23.15 -23.70 1.93
N THR A 234 22.39 -24.41 1.10
CA THR A 234 22.24 -24.15 -0.34
C THR A 234 20.77 -24.21 -0.78
N TRP A 235 20.44 -23.55 -1.89
CA TRP A 235 19.09 -23.54 -2.49
C TRP A 235 19.14 -23.15 -3.98
N ASP A 236 18.12 -23.52 -4.75
CA ASP A 236 17.83 -22.90 -6.06
C ASP A 236 17.09 -21.55 -5.82
N PRO A 237 17.66 -20.41 -6.27
CA PRO A 237 17.01 -19.11 -6.18
C PRO A 237 15.87 -18.88 -7.19
N GLY A 238 15.70 -19.79 -8.16
CA GLY A 238 14.73 -19.64 -9.25
C GLY A 238 15.03 -18.43 -10.14
N SER A 239 13.97 -17.76 -10.61
CA SER A 239 14.06 -16.61 -11.50
C SER A 239 14.78 -15.41 -10.86
N ASP A 240 15.74 -14.82 -11.58
CA ASP A 240 16.28 -13.50 -11.22
C ASP A 240 15.18 -12.43 -11.36
N THR A 241 14.94 -11.68 -10.28
CA THR A 241 13.90 -10.64 -10.21
C THR A 241 14.47 -9.22 -10.30
N SER A 242 15.78 -9.05 -10.51
CA SER A 242 16.41 -7.73 -10.59
C SER A 242 16.00 -6.95 -11.84
N LEU A 243 16.01 -5.62 -11.73
CA LEU A 243 15.66 -4.68 -12.79
C LEU A 243 16.63 -3.50 -12.80
N VAL A 244 17.18 -3.19 -13.97
CA VAL A 244 18.26 -2.22 -14.16
C VAL A 244 17.89 -0.86 -13.56
N ARG A 245 18.63 -0.47 -12.52
CA ARG A 245 18.45 0.77 -11.72
C ARG A 245 17.12 0.89 -10.95
N LYS A 246 16.23 -0.12 -10.96
CA LYS A 246 14.93 -0.05 -10.29
C LYS A 246 14.75 -1.03 -9.13
N GLN A 247 15.20 -2.28 -9.28
CA GLN A 247 15.14 -3.30 -8.22
C GLN A 247 16.49 -4.04 -8.20
N PRO A 248 17.19 -4.11 -7.05
CA PRO A 248 18.39 -4.94 -6.92
C PRO A 248 18.01 -6.43 -7.02
N TYR A 249 19.02 -7.30 -7.02
CA TYR A 249 18.75 -8.73 -6.86
C TYR A 249 18.06 -9.04 -5.53
N GLN A 250 17.20 -10.06 -5.51
CA GLN A 250 16.51 -10.47 -4.28
C GLN A 250 17.50 -10.85 -3.17
N SER A 251 17.22 -10.42 -1.94
CA SER A 251 18.04 -10.73 -0.77
C SER A 251 17.60 -12.05 -0.13
N TYR A 252 18.54 -12.72 0.54
CA TYR A 252 18.31 -13.98 1.26
C TYR A 252 18.75 -13.81 2.70
N THR A 253 17.87 -14.13 3.65
CA THR A 253 18.15 -14.12 5.09
C THR A 253 17.87 -15.49 5.66
N LEU A 254 18.89 -16.11 6.24
CA LEU A 254 18.77 -17.35 6.99
C LEU A 254 18.44 -17.01 8.44
N PHE A 255 17.36 -17.57 8.98
CA PHE A 255 16.91 -17.41 10.36
C PHE A 255 16.91 -18.78 11.05
N GLU A 256 17.36 -18.86 12.30
CA GLU A 256 17.31 -20.08 13.10
C GLU A 256 16.39 -19.83 14.31
N SER A 257 15.37 -20.68 14.47
CA SER A 257 14.25 -20.39 15.36
C SER A 257 14.48 -20.69 16.85
N PHE A 258 15.43 -21.55 17.21
CA PHE A 258 15.70 -21.93 18.61
C PHE A 258 16.60 -20.92 19.32
N SER A 259 17.61 -20.43 18.60
CA SER A 259 18.51 -19.33 19.00
C SER A 259 17.87 -17.96 18.78
N GLY A 260 17.01 -17.83 17.76
CA GLY A 260 16.47 -16.54 17.30
C GLY A 260 17.46 -15.71 16.48
N GLU A 261 18.63 -16.27 16.12
CA GLU A 261 19.62 -15.57 15.31
C GLU A 261 19.20 -15.46 13.84
N LYS A 262 19.77 -14.47 13.14
CA LYS A 262 19.55 -14.25 11.71
C LYS A 262 20.84 -13.80 11.02
N ARG A 263 21.10 -14.34 9.84
CA ARG A 263 22.21 -13.99 8.96
C ARG A 263 21.69 -13.53 7.60
N LEU A 264 22.08 -12.32 7.18
CA LEU A 264 21.93 -11.91 5.79
C LEU A 264 23.00 -12.65 4.96
N CYS A 265 22.58 -13.31 3.88
CA CYS A 265 23.44 -14.13 3.05
C CYS A 265 24.04 -13.31 1.90
N GLU A 266 25.36 -13.38 1.74
CA GLU A 266 26.11 -12.59 0.76
C GLU A 266 26.01 -13.17 -0.66
N HIS A 267 25.65 -14.45 -0.79
CA HIS A 267 25.57 -15.18 -2.05
C HIS A 267 24.12 -15.50 -2.45
N LYS A 268 23.90 -15.66 -3.76
CA LYS A 268 22.56 -15.79 -4.36
C LYS A 268 21.84 -17.11 -4.02
N ASN A 269 22.61 -18.16 -3.72
CA ASN A 269 22.18 -19.57 -3.73
C ASN A 269 22.81 -20.41 -2.60
N TRP A 270 23.59 -19.78 -1.70
CA TRP A 270 24.19 -20.44 -0.55
C TRP A 270 24.49 -19.48 0.60
N CYS A 271 24.63 -20.02 1.81
CA CYS A 271 24.92 -19.29 3.03
C CYS A 271 25.59 -20.22 4.05
N ASP A 272 26.73 -19.82 4.60
CA ASP A 272 27.32 -20.52 5.73
C ASP A 272 26.61 -20.13 7.04
N TRP A 273 26.53 -21.05 7.98
CA TRP A 273 26.12 -20.81 9.36
C TRP A 273 27.18 -21.38 10.31
N GLN A 274 27.47 -20.69 11.43
CA GLN A 274 28.44 -21.16 12.41
C GLN A 274 27.71 -21.90 13.55
N ILE A 275 28.16 -23.12 13.85
CA ILE A 275 27.64 -23.93 14.93
C ILE A 275 28.09 -23.30 16.26
N ALA A 276 27.12 -23.03 17.14
CA ALA A 276 27.38 -22.53 18.49
C ALA A 276 28.18 -23.56 19.31
N GLN A 277 29.07 -23.09 20.18
CA GLN A 277 29.92 -23.96 21.01
C GLN A 277 29.09 -24.80 22.00
N ASP A 278 27.95 -24.26 22.44
CA ASP A 278 26.92 -24.97 23.20
C ASP A 278 26.03 -25.75 22.22
N SER A 279 26.54 -26.86 21.71
CA SER A 279 26.01 -27.55 20.51
C SER A 279 24.54 -27.97 20.64
N GLN A 280 23.66 -27.37 19.84
CA GLN A 280 22.32 -27.88 19.58
C GLN A 280 22.40 -29.01 18.55
N GLU A 281 21.85 -30.18 18.87
CA GLU A 281 21.83 -31.32 17.93
C GLU A 281 20.93 -31.07 16.71
N MET A 282 19.89 -30.24 16.87
CA MET A 282 18.95 -29.88 15.80
C MET A 282 18.80 -28.37 15.63
N TYR A 283 18.66 -27.95 14.38
CA TYR A 283 18.46 -26.58 13.92
C TYR A 283 17.14 -26.50 13.14
N ASN A 284 16.33 -25.48 13.38
CA ASN A 284 15.13 -25.23 12.59
C ASN A 284 15.31 -23.93 11.81
N PHE A 285 15.87 -24.09 10.61
CA PHE A 285 16.21 -22.99 9.72
C PHE A 285 15.00 -22.57 8.88
N THR A 286 14.81 -21.26 8.74
CA THR A 286 13.94 -20.65 7.75
C THR A 286 14.78 -19.76 6.84
N LEU A 287 14.82 -20.07 5.55
CA LEU A 287 15.40 -19.22 4.52
C LEU A 287 14.31 -18.29 4.00
N VAL A 288 14.50 -16.97 4.18
CA VAL A 288 13.59 -15.93 3.68
C VAL A 288 14.22 -15.26 2.46
N ALA A 289 13.51 -15.30 1.33
CA ALA A 289 13.84 -14.54 0.13
C ALA A 289 12.96 -13.28 0.02
N GLU A 290 13.54 -12.14 -0.36
CA GLU A 290 12.84 -10.85 -0.38
C GLU A 290 13.26 -9.96 -1.56
N ASN A 291 12.27 -9.30 -2.18
CA ASN A 291 12.49 -8.16 -3.09
C ASN A 291 11.52 -7.02 -2.72
N TYR A 292 11.41 -5.96 -3.53
CA TYR A 292 10.57 -4.79 -3.19
C TYR A 292 9.05 -5.07 -3.32
N LEU A 293 8.65 -6.26 -3.80
CA LEU A 293 7.26 -6.61 -4.07
C LEU A 293 6.75 -7.77 -3.19
N ARG A 294 7.61 -8.74 -2.84
CA ARG A 294 7.22 -9.92 -2.05
C ARG A 294 8.32 -10.40 -1.10
N LYS A 295 7.89 -11.19 -0.13
CA LYS A 295 8.72 -12.14 0.62
C LYS A 295 8.24 -13.57 0.36
N ARG A 296 9.16 -14.53 0.36
CA ARG A 296 8.92 -15.98 0.35
C ARG A 296 9.78 -16.64 1.41
N SER A 297 9.40 -17.82 1.87
CA SER A 297 10.18 -18.52 2.89
C SER A 297 9.96 -20.02 2.86
N VAL A 298 11.06 -20.77 2.86
CA VAL A 298 11.09 -22.24 3.02
C VAL A 298 11.83 -22.56 4.32
N ASN A 299 11.42 -23.63 5.01
CA ASN A 299 12.04 -24.03 6.28
C ASN A 299 12.40 -25.53 6.29
N ILE A 300 13.46 -25.87 7.01
CA ILE A 300 13.91 -27.25 7.24
C ILE A 300 14.27 -27.46 8.70
N LEU A 301 14.00 -28.67 9.20
CA LEU A 301 14.55 -29.18 10.45
C LEU A 301 15.78 -30.03 10.10
N PHE A 302 16.96 -29.52 10.46
CA PHE A 302 18.24 -30.17 10.23
C PHE A 302 18.78 -30.77 11.53
N ASN A 303 19.45 -31.93 11.48
CA ASN A 303 20.05 -32.59 12.64
C ASN A 303 21.52 -32.94 12.35
N LEU A 304 22.45 -32.43 13.16
CA LEU A 304 23.90 -32.67 13.01
C LEU A 304 24.28 -34.15 13.03
N THR A 305 23.51 -34.98 13.71
CA THR A 305 23.81 -36.41 13.91
C THR A 305 23.23 -37.32 12.83
N HIS A 306 22.37 -36.79 11.94
CA HIS A 306 21.83 -37.58 10.84
C HIS A 306 22.88 -37.76 9.74
N ARG A 307 23.10 -39.00 9.33
CA ARG A 307 23.82 -39.35 8.11
C ARG A 307 22.83 -39.95 7.12
N ASP A 308 22.86 -39.40 5.92
CA ASP A 308 22.27 -40.00 4.72
C ASP A 308 23.28 -40.95 4.04
#